data_AF-X1IKW5-F1
#
_entry.id   AF-X1IKW5-F1
#
_cell.length_a   1.000
_cell.length_b   1.000
_cell.length_c   1.000
_cell.angle_alpha   90.00
_cell.angle_beta   90.00
_cell.angle_gamma   90.00
#
_symmetry.space_group_name_H-M   'P 1'
#
loop_
_entity.id
_entity.type
_entity.pdbx_description
1 polymer ?
#
loop_
_entity_poly.entity_id
_entity_poly.type
_entity_poly.pdbx_seq_one_letter_code
_entity_poly.pdbx_strand_id
1 'polypeptide(L)' 'MAKKKYNYRTINMPRTLVDKIKEVLASEKHGFTSIPDFVKVAIRKYLRELGYIK' A
#
# COMPACT_ATOMS: atom_id res chain seq x y z
N MET A 1 19.32 -9.13 -18.52
CA MET A 1 18.51 -8.76 -17.32
C MET A 1 17.09 -8.46 -17.76
N ALA A 2 16.11 -9.26 -17.38
CA ALA A 2 14.71 -9.01 -17.77
C ALA A 2 14.20 -7.72 -17.10
N LYS A 3 13.82 -6.71 -17.90
CA LYS A 3 13.19 -5.48 -17.40
C LYS A 3 11.90 -5.88 -16.69
N LYS A 4 11.85 -5.76 -15.35
CA LYS A 4 10.59 -5.88 -14.60
C LYS A 4 9.61 -4.85 -15.18
N LYS A 5 8.56 -5.30 -15.87
CA LYS A 5 7.49 -4.42 -16.35
C LYS A 5 6.71 -3.95 -15.13
N TYR A 6 6.95 -2.72 -14.69
CA TYR A 6 6.10 -2.07 -13.70
C TYR A 6 4.75 -1.74 -14.36
N ASN A 7 3.66 -2.29 -13.83
CA ASN A 7 2.31 -1.94 -14.27
C ASN A 7 1.73 -0.95 -13.25
N TYR A 8 1.64 0.32 -13.64
CA TYR A 8 1.09 1.37 -12.79
C TYR A 8 -0.42 1.41 -12.94
N ARG A 9 -1.13 1.45 -11.81
CA ARG A 9 -2.58 1.60 -11.79
C ARG A 9 -2.94 2.79 -10.91
N THR A 10 -3.66 3.74 -11.50
CA THR A 10 -4.26 4.85 -10.76
C THR A 10 -5.61 4.42 -10.21
N ILE A 11 -5.90 4.79 -8.96
CA ILE A 11 -7.18 4.56 -8.32
C ILE A 11 -7.69 5.89 -7.78
N ASN A 12 -9.00 6.08 -7.80
CA ASN A 12 -9.63 7.19 -7.09
C ASN A 12 -9.86 6.77 -5.63
N MET A 13 -9.46 7.59 -4.67
CA MET A 13 -9.57 7.30 -3.24
C MET A 13 -10.06 8.55 -2.50
N PRO A 14 -10.95 8.40 -1.50
CA PRO A 14 -11.31 9.48 -0.60
C PRO A 14 -10.08 10.16 -0.01
N ARG A 15 -10.06 11.49 -0.05
CA ARG A 15 -8.93 12.29 0.44
C ARG A 15 -8.61 12.00 1.91
N THR A 16 -9.64 11.78 2.72
CA THR A 16 -9.52 11.40 4.14
C THR A 16 -8.67 10.15 4.36
N LEU A 17 -8.78 9.13 3.49
CA LEU A 17 -7.93 7.94 3.58
C LEU A 17 -6.48 8.24 3.21
N VAL A 18 -6.28 9.01 2.15
CA VAL A 18 -4.92 9.43 1.73
C VAL A 18 -4.23 10.21 2.84
N ASP A 19 -4.95 11.09 3.52
CA ASP A 19 -4.41 11.87 4.63
C ASP A 19 -4.04 10.99 5.82
N LYS A 20 -4.86 9.98 6.16
CA LYS A 20 -4.49 8.98 7.18
C LYS A 20 -3.27 8.16 6.81
N ILE A 21 -3.09 7.80 5.54
CA ILE A 21 -1.89 7.09 5.11
C ILE A 21 -0.65 7.98 5.27
N LYS A 22 -0.76 9.29 4.97
CA LYS A 22 0.33 10.24 5.18
C LYS A 22 0.67 10.43 6.66
N GLU A 23 -0.32 10.48 7.55
CA GLU A 23 -0.08 10.50 9.00
C GLU A 23 0.71 9.27 9.46
N VAL A 24 0.36 8.07 8.95
CA VAL A 24 1.09 6.83 9.25
C VAL A 24 2.53 6.89 8.76
N LEU A 25 2.75 7.37 7.54
CA LEU A 25 4.09 7.56 6.96
C LEU A 25 4.92 8.57 7.79
N ALA A 26 4.33 9.70 8.15
CA ALA A 26 4.97 10.73 8.96
C ALA A 26 5.30 10.26 10.39
N SER A 27 4.56 9.27 10.90
CA SER A 27 4.80 8.74 12.24
C SER A 27 6.08 7.92 12.35
N GLU A 28 6.64 7.43 11.22
CA GLU A 28 7.80 6.53 11.12
C GLU A 28 7.70 5.21 11.94
N LYS A 29 6.65 5.03 12.74
CA LYS A 29 6.45 3.91 13.69
C LYS A 29 6.36 2.54 13.02
N HIS A 30 5.99 2.50 11.74
CA HIS A 30 5.70 1.26 11.03
C HIS A 30 6.70 0.96 9.90
N GLY A 31 7.78 1.75 9.76
CA GLY A 31 8.83 1.52 8.77
C GLY A 31 8.41 1.68 7.30
N PHE A 32 7.24 2.28 7.03
CA PHE A 32 6.80 2.54 5.66
C PHE A 32 7.52 3.74 5.08
N THR A 33 7.99 3.62 3.84
CA THR A 33 8.74 4.67 3.15
C THR A 33 7.90 5.43 2.11
N SER A 34 6.76 4.85 1.68
CA SER A 34 5.91 5.45 0.66
C SER A 34 4.47 4.94 0.71
N ILE A 35 3.53 5.72 0.16
CA ILE A 35 2.11 5.34 0.05
C ILE A 35 1.93 3.99 -0.67
N PRO A 36 2.58 3.72 -1.82
CA PRO A 36 2.42 2.43 -2.49
C PRO A 36 2.91 1.24 -1.66
N ASP A 37 3.93 1.44 -0.82
CA ASP A 37 4.44 0.39 0.05
C ASP A 37 3.44 0.03 1.15
N PHE A 38 2.90 1.06 1.83
CA PHE A 38 1.81 0.90 2.78
C PHE A 38 0.61 0.17 2.16
N VAL A 39 0.16 0.64 0.99
CA VAL A 39 -1.01 0.06 0.29
C VAL A 39 -0.77 -1.40 -0.09
N LYS A 40 0.42 -1.78 -0.55
CA LYS A 40 0.75 -3.19 -0.86
C LYS A 40 0.65 -4.08 0.36
N VAL A 41 1.16 -3.63 1.51
CA VAL A 41 1.12 -4.41 2.75
C VAL A 41 -0.32 -4.53 3.25
N ALA A 42 -1.09 -3.43 3.24
CA ALA A 42 -2.49 -3.44 3.62
C ALA A 42 -3.33 -4.41 2.76
N ILE A 43 -3.16 -4.35 1.43
CA ILE A 43 -3.85 -5.25 0.49
C ILE A 43 -3.46 -6.71 0.76
N ARG A 44 -2.16 -7.01 0.90
CA ARG A 44 -1.71 -8.39 1.17
C ARG A 44 -2.27 -8.93 2.48
N LYS A 45 -2.27 -8.12 3.53
CA LYS A 45 -2.85 -8.49 4.84
C LYS A 45 -4.32 -8.85 4.68
N TYR A 46 -5.10 -7.99 4.04
CA TYR A 46 -6.53 -8.20 3.84
C TYR A 46 -6.81 -9.43 2.96
N LEU A 47 -6.06 -9.64 1.89
CA LEU A 47 -6.19 -10.83 1.04
C LEU A 47 -5.83 -12.13 1.77
N ARG A 48 -4.87 -12.09 2.71
CA ARG A 48 -4.56 -13.24 3.58
C ARG A 48 -5.69 -13.52 4.57
N GLU A 49 -6.24 -12.49 5.19
CA GLU A 49 -7.40 -12.61 6.09
C GLU A 49 -8.61 -13.23 5.39
N LEU A 50 -8.81 -12.88 4.11
CA LEU A 50 -9.86 -13.46 3.26
C LEU A 50 -9.50 -14.84 2.66
N GLY A 51 -8.30 -15.36 2.89
CA GLY A 51 -7.86 -16.68 2.40
C GLY A 51 -7.46 -16.75 0.92
N TYR A 52 -7.32 -15.61 0.24
CA TYR A 52 -6.88 -15.57 -1.17
C TYR A 52 -5.37 -15.76 -1.34
N ILE A 53 -4.58 -15.53 -0.29
CA ILE A 53 -3.12 -15.65 -0.29
C ILE A 53 -2.69 -16.36 1.00
N LYS A 54 -1.77 -17.35 0.91
CA LYS A 54 -1.12 -17.98 2.06
C LYS A 54 0.00 -17.09 2.62
#